data_AF-A0AAE0WL42-F1
#
_entry.id   AF-A0AAE0WL42-F1
#
_cell.length_a   1.000
_cell.length_b   1.000
_cell.length_c   1.000
_cell.angle_alpha   90.00
_cell.angle_beta   90.00
_cell.angle_gamma   90.00
#
_symmetry.space_group_name_H-M   'P 1'
#
loop_
_entity.id
_entity.type
_entity.pdbx_description
1 polymer ?
#
loop_
_entity_poly.entity_id
_entity_poly.type
_entity_poly.pdbx_seq_one_letter_code
_entity_poly.pdbx_strand_id
1 'polypeptide(L)'
;MPRSEDPSDRYREIGYSRCYRAYLENVAENFGVAITKSTPQDKIVAMLERVERHLLRYDLCCTPDLEKFVKARELDVVLTKNQKKTGFRRTLLINALLLADEDLKFERLLALPPELRIEIYEYSMADYPEDLDHPTMPPLARTCRQIRTEVLPVFYSTQCFTLKYTYNDSTKGYRMTSSSAIFLMVSDANDTMRYFRRFQLRLRYLSVGISLGGTGRGSDRADIELYNHFNKASRCKLRVGLKALLDEVGKRQDGGVFRMADIQAFKTMIEDTVRTWQD
;
A
#
# COMPACT_ATOMS: atom_id res chain seq x y z
N MET A 1 -0.54 4.86 23.35
CA MET A 1 -0.99 4.97 21.95
C MET A 1 0.18 4.65 21.04
N PRO A 2 0.18 3.55 20.28
CA PRO A 2 1.02 3.51 19.10
C PRO A 2 0.35 4.40 18.04
N ARG A 3 1.02 5.50 17.70
CA ARG A 3 0.70 6.32 16.54
C ARG A 3 1.06 5.54 15.29
N SER A 4 0.07 5.26 14.46
CA SER A 4 0.20 5.43 13.02
C SER A 4 -1.17 5.78 12.45
N GLU A 5 -1.56 7.05 12.55
CA GLU A 5 -2.60 7.66 11.71
C GLU A 5 -2.05 7.94 10.30
N ASP A 6 -1.08 7.16 9.83
CA ASP A 6 -0.51 7.32 8.50
C ASP A 6 -1.18 6.29 7.57
N PRO A 7 -2.07 6.72 6.66
CA PRO A 7 -2.70 5.84 5.68
C PRO A 7 -1.69 5.08 4.82
N SER A 8 -0.44 5.57 4.72
CA SER A 8 0.66 4.91 3.99
C SER A 8 1.25 3.70 4.73
N ASP A 9 0.95 3.52 6.02
CA ASP A 9 1.37 2.35 6.82
C ASP A 9 0.45 1.13 6.60
N ARG A 10 -0.63 1.26 5.81
CA ARG A 10 -1.54 0.16 5.43
C ARG A 10 -0.85 -1.04 4.77
N TYR A 11 0.38 -0.86 4.26
CA TYR A 11 1.15 -1.93 3.62
C TYR A 11 2.16 -2.63 4.54
N ARG A 12 2.33 -2.15 5.77
CA ARG A 12 2.95 -2.98 6.81
C ARG A 12 1.86 -3.84 7.39
N GLU A 13 1.96 -5.14 7.14
CA GLU A 13 1.27 -6.21 7.86
C GLU A 13 1.54 -6.09 9.38
N ILE A 14 1.02 -5.07 10.06
CA ILE A 14 0.61 -5.24 11.45
C ILE A 14 -0.66 -6.08 11.33
N GLY A 15 -0.49 -7.37 11.03
CA GLY A 15 -1.57 -8.33 11.09
C GLY A 15 -2.26 -8.16 12.45
N TYR A 16 -3.58 -8.28 12.47
CA TYR A 16 -4.38 -8.07 13.67
C TYR A 16 -3.88 -8.86 14.89
N SER A 17 -3.16 -9.96 14.65
CA SER A 17 -2.43 -10.75 15.65
C SER A 17 -1.49 -9.93 16.55
N ARG A 18 -0.95 -8.80 16.09
CA ARG A 18 -0.05 -7.92 16.87
C ARG A 18 -0.75 -6.74 17.52
N CYS A 19 -2.03 -6.55 17.24
CA CYS A 19 -2.81 -5.45 17.78
C CYS A 19 -3.30 -5.77 19.20
N TYR A 20 -3.46 -4.73 20.01
CA TYR A 20 -4.09 -4.87 21.33
C TYR A 20 -5.58 -5.15 21.19
N ARG A 21 -6.14 -5.96 22.09
CA ARG A 21 -7.56 -6.30 22.09
C ARG A 21 -8.50 -5.10 21.98
N ALA A 22 -8.24 -4.02 22.74
CA ALA A 22 -9.07 -2.82 22.71
C ALA A 22 -9.14 -2.16 21.32
N TYR A 23 -8.06 -2.22 20.55
CA TYR A 23 -8.04 -1.76 19.17
C TYR A 23 -8.91 -2.68 18.28
N LEU A 24 -8.77 -4.00 18.43
CA LEU A 24 -9.56 -4.96 17.68
C LEU A 24 -11.06 -4.83 17.96
N GLU A 25 -11.44 -4.56 19.20
CA GLU A 25 -12.84 -4.33 19.58
C GLU A 25 -13.42 -3.07 18.92
N ASN A 26 -12.66 -1.96 18.86
CA ASN A 26 -13.08 -0.76 18.16
C ASN A 26 -13.23 -0.97 16.65
N VAL A 27 -12.26 -1.66 16.02
CA VAL A 27 -12.32 -1.98 14.59
C VAL A 27 -13.52 -2.87 14.28
N ALA A 28 -13.79 -3.87 15.12
CA ALA A 28 -14.95 -4.74 14.97
C ALA A 28 -16.28 -3.99 15.10
N GLU A 29 -16.39 -3.04 16.02
CA GLU A 29 -17.56 -2.18 16.14
C GLU A 29 -17.80 -1.37 14.86
N ASN A 30 -16.74 -0.80 14.26
CA ASN A 30 -16.83 -0.09 12.98
C ASN A 30 -17.29 -0.99 11.83
N PHE A 31 -16.93 -2.28 11.86
CA PHE A 31 -17.39 -3.28 10.91
C PHE A 31 -18.75 -3.92 11.27
N GLY A 32 -19.41 -3.48 12.34
CA GLY A 32 -20.69 -4.05 12.79
C GLY A 32 -20.58 -5.48 13.32
N VAL A 33 -19.39 -5.89 13.78
CA VAL A 33 -19.12 -7.21 14.32
C VAL A 33 -19.32 -7.20 15.84
N ALA A 34 -20.40 -7.85 16.30
CA ALA A 34 -20.66 -8.00 17.73
C ALA A 34 -19.60 -8.90 18.40
N ILE A 35 -18.86 -8.34 19.37
CA ILE A 35 -17.86 -9.04 20.19
C ILE A 35 -18.34 -9.07 21.64
N THR A 36 -18.20 -10.22 22.30
CA THR A 36 -18.39 -10.32 23.76
C THR A 36 -17.05 -10.26 24.48
N LYS A 37 -17.06 -9.83 25.76
CA LYS A 37 -15.86 -9.85 26.63
C LYS A 37 -15.22 -11.25 26.75
N SER A 38 -16.00 -12.31 26.56
CA SER A 38 -15.55 -13.69 26.57
C SER A 38 -14.96 -14.19 25.25
N THR A 39 -15.09 -13.44 24.16
CA THR A 39 -14.58 -13.86 22.84
C THR A 39 -13.05 -13.81 22.84
N PRO A 40 -12.34 -14.92 22.61
CA PRO A 40 -10.88 -14.96 22.54
C PRO A 40 -10.32 -14.02 21.46
N GLN A 41 -9.11 -13.48 21.67
CA GLN A 41 -8.52 -12.48 20.76
C GLN A 41 -8.26 -13.04 19.36
N ASP A 42 -7.73 -14.26 19.27
CA ASP A 42 -7.54 -15.01 18.02
C ASP A 42 -8.84 -15.17 17.22
N LYS A 43 -9.96 -15.41 17.90
CA LYS A 43 -11.27 -15.47 17.26
C LYS A 43 -11.72 -14.10 16.72
N ILE A 44 -11.43 -13.01 17.44
CA ILE A 44 -11.70 -11.65 16.96
C ILE A 44 -10.89 -11.35 15.69
N VAL A 45 -9.59 -11.68 15.73
CA VAL A 45 -8.69 -11.55 14.58
C VAL A 45 -9.25 -12.28 13.36
N ALA A 46 -9.59 -13.57 13.51
CA ALA A 46 -10.13 -14.37 12.41
C ALA A 46 -11.47 -13.81 11.87
N MET A 47 -12.32 -13.25 12.73
CA MET A 47 -13.56 -12.61 12.29
C MET A 47 -13.31 -11.33 11.49
N LEU A 48 -12.37 -10.48 11.94
CA LEU A 48 -12.00 -9.25 11.24
C LEU A 48 -11.35 -9.52 9.89
N GLU A 49 -10.35 -10.41 9.84
CA GLU A 49 -9.68 -10.81 8.59
C GLU A 49 -10.70 -11.32 7.56
N ARG A 50 -11.71 -12.05 8.03
CA ARG A 50 -12.77 -12.58 7.16
C ARG A 50 -13.69 -11.48 6.62
N VAL A 51 -14.05 -10.50 7.44
CA VAL A 51 -14.88 -9.36 7.01
C VAL A 51 -14.13 -8.48 6.01
N GLU A 52 -12.84 -8.21 6.23
CA GLU A 52 -12.01 -7.46 5.29
C GLU A 52 -11.86 -8.16 3.94
N ARG A 53 -11.81 -9.50 3.94
CA ARG A 53 -11.81 -10.32 2.71
C ARG A 53 -13.21 -10.39 2.06
N HIS A 54 -14.21 -9.68 2.58
CA HIS A 54 -15.60 -9.74 2.15
C HIS A 54 -16.18 -11.17 2.12
N LEU A 55 -15.72 -12.04 3.03
CA LEU A 55 -16.17 -13.42 3.12
C LEU A 55 -17.37 -13.55 4.06
N LEU A 56 -18.26 -14.49 3.76
CA LEU A 56 -19.52 -14.67 4.48
C LEU A 56 -19.32 -15.15 5.92
N ARG A 57 -20.01 -14.56 6.89
CA ARG A 57 -19.99 -15.02 8.29
C ARG A 57 -20.91 -16.21 8.53
N TYR A 58 -20.38 -17.43 8.41
CA TYR A 58 -21.16 -18.67 8.56
C TYR A 58 -21.76 -18.86 9.95
N ASP A 59 -21.19 -18.24 10.98
CA ASP A 59 -21.73 -18.25 12.34
C ASP A 59 -23.12 -17.59 12.43
N LEU A 60 -23.43 -16.67 11.51
CA LEU A 60 -24.71 -15.99 11.40
C LEU A 60 -25.73 -16.71 10.49
N CYS A 61 -25.28 -17.64 9.65
CA CYS A 61 -26.16 -18.35 8.71
C CYS A 61 -26.97 -19.44 9.42
N CYS A 62 -28.18 -19.75 8.96
CA CYS A 62 -28.94 -20.89 9.50
C CYS A 62 -28.42 -22.24 8.96
N THR A 63 -28.68 -23.35 9.65
CA THR A 63 -28.19 -24.69 9.23
C THR A 63 -28.60 -25.07 7.79
N PRO A 64 -29.86 -24.83 7.35
CA PRO A 64 -30.23 -25.04 5.95
C PRO A 64 -29.38 -24.29 4.93
N ASP A 65 -28.96 -23.05 5.22
CA ASP A 65 -28.12 -22.28 4.29
C ASP A 65 -26.68 -22.80 4.27
N LEU A 66 -26.14 -23.22 5.42
CA LEU A 66 -24.84 -23.88 5.48
C LEU A 66 -24.82 -25.15 4.60
N GLU A 67 -25.89 -25.93 4.61
CA GLU A 67 -26.02 -27.12 3.77
C GLU A 67 -26.10 -26.78 2.29
N LYS A 68 -26.81 -25.70 1.92
CA LYS A 68 -26.82 -25.19 0.55
C LYS A 68 -25.41 -24.79 0.12
N PHE A 69 -24.64 -24.09 0.97
CA PHE A 69 -23.27 -23.68 0.63
C PHE A 69 -22.34 -24.87 0.48
N VAL A 70 -22.41 -25.86 1.39
CA VAL A 70 -21.62 -27.10 1.30
C VAL A 70 -21.93 -27.84 0.01
N LYS A 71 -23.22 -27.98 -0.34
CA LYS A 71 -23.65 -28.64 -1.58
C LYS A 71 -23.21 -27.87 -2.83
N ALA A 72 -23.34 -26.54 -2.85
CA ALA A 72 -22.97 -25.71 -3.99
C ALA A 72 -21.47 -25.72 -4.27
N ARG A 73 -20.65 -26.00 -3.24
CA ARG A 73 -19.20 -26.11 -3.33
C ARG A 73 -18.71 -27.56 -3.47
N GLU A 74 -19.63 -28.51 -3.56
CA GLU A 74 -19.34 -29.93 -3.70
C GLU A 74 -18.38 -30.46 -2.61
N LEU A 75 -18.50 -29.93 -1.38
CA LEU A 75 -17.64 -30.35 -0.27
C LEU A 75 -18.09 -31.70 0.27
N ASP A 76 -17.19 -32.67 0.33
CA ASP A 76 -17.47 -33.99 0.87
C ASP A 76 -17.44 -33.98 2.40
N VAL A 77 -18.61 -33.74 2.98
CA VAL A 77 -18.81 -33.68 4.43
C VAL A 77 -19.49 -34.96 4.91
N VAL A 78 -18.68 -35.98 5.23
CA VAL A 78 -19.20 -37.26 5.74
C VAL A 78 -19.57 -37.13 7.22
N LEU A 79 -20.87 -37.16 7.52
CA LEU A 79 -21.40 -37.15 8.88
C LEU A 79 -21.53 -38.58 9.42
N THR A 80 -20.77 -38.93 10.45
CA THR A 80 -20.96 -40.20 11.18
C THR A 80 -22.23 -40.17 12.04
N LYS A 81 -22.75 -41.34 12.47
CA LYS A 81 -23.98 -41.45 13.28
C LYS A 81 -23.98 -40.57 14.54
N ASN A 82 -22.82 -40.43 15.20
CA ASN A 82 -22.65 -39.61 16.41
C ASN A 82 -22.65 -38.10 16.13
N GLN A 83 -22.39 -37.70 14.88
CA GLN A 83 -22.30 -36.30 14.44
C GLN A 83 -23.65 -35.76 13.92
N LYS A 84 -24.70 -36.58 13.94
CA LYS A 84 -26.07 -36.18 13.58
C LYS A 84 -26.73 -35.29 14.65
N LYS A 85 -26.14 -35.14 15.85
CA LYS A 85 -26.60 -34.17 16.85
C LYS A 85 -26.52 -32.76 16.26
N THR A 86 -27.61 -32.00 16.36
CA THR A 86 -27.84 -30.74 15.61
C THR A 86 -26.73 -29.71 15.81
N GLY A 87 -26.24 -29.54 17.06
CA GLY A 87 -25.15 -28.61 17.37
C GLY A 87 -23.82 -29.03 16.77
N PHE A 88 -23.47 -30.32 16.83
CA PHE A 88 -22.22 -30.83 16.27
C PHE A 88 -22.22 -30.76 14.74
N ARG A 89 -23.34 -31.11 14.10
CA ARG A 89 -23.54 -30.99 12.65
C ARG A 89 -23.27 -29.55 12.18
N ARG A 90 -23.86 -28.56 12.84
CA ARG A 90 -23.67 -27.13 12.49
C ARG A 90 -22.20 -26.74 12.54
N THR A 91 -21.51 -27.03 13.63
CA THR A 91 -20.09 -26.71 13.79
C THR A 91 -19.23 -27.36 12.71
N LEU A 92 -19.54 -28.61 12.35
CA LEU A 92 -18.80 -29.34 11.32
C LEU A 92 -18.99 -28.71 9.93
N LEU A 93 -20.22 -28.31 9.57
CA LEU A 93 -20.49 -27.60 8.31
C LEU A 93 -19.76 -26.24 8.25
N ILE A 94 -19.81 -25.47 9.34
CA ILE A 94 -19.08 -24.19 9.43
C ILE A 94 -17.59 -24.41 9.22
N ASN A 95 -17.00 -25.37 9.93
CA ASN A 95 -15.57 -25.65 9.82
C ASN A 95 -15.17 -26.11 8.42
N ALA A 96 -15.97 -26.97 7.77
CA ALA A 96 -15.73 -27.39 6.39
C ALA A 96 -15.75 -26.21 5.42
N LEU A 97 -16.72 -25.30 5.56
CA LEU A 97 -16.81 -24.11 4.72
C LEU A 97 -15.67 -23.11 4.99
N LEU A 98 -15.29 -22.91 6.25
CA LEU A 98 -14.14 -22.07 6.61
C LEU A 98 -12.85 -22.64 6.00
N LEU A 99 -12.59 -23.93 6.17
CA LEU A 99 -11.41 -24.58 5.58
C LEU A 99 -11.40 -24.47 4.05
N ALA A 100 -12.56 -24.64 3.40
CA ALA A 100 -12.68 -24.46 1.96
C ALA A 100 -12.41 -23.02 1.50
N ASP A 101 -12.76 -22.01 2.30
CA ASP A 101 -12.42 -20.61 1.99
C ASP A 101 -10.93 -20.30 2.18
N GLU A 102 -10.27 -20.96 3.15
CA GLU A 102 -8.83 -20.78 3.35
C GLU A 102 -7.99 -21.51 2.31
N ASP A 103 -8.48 -22.63 1.76
CA ASP A 103 -7.82 -23.38 0.69
C ASP A 103 -8.33 -22.99 -0.72
N LEU A 104 -8.92 -21.80 -0.87
CA LEU A 104 -9.32 -21.27 -2.17
C LEU A 104 -8.07 -21.08 -3.06
N LYS A 105 -7.86 -22.02 -3.97
CA LYS A 105 -6.81 -21.91 -4.99
C LYS A 105 -7.38 -21.25 -6.22
N PHE A 106 -6.88 -20.06 -6.54
CA PHE A 106 -7.18 -19.40 -7.80
C PHE A 106 -6.23 -19.89 -8.91
N GLU A 107 -6.28 -21.20 -9.19
CA GLU A 107 -5.37 -21.86 -10.16
C GLU A 107 -5.55 -21.33 -11.58
N ARG A 108 -6.71 -20.72 -11.87
CA ARG A 108 -7.10 -20.27 -13.20
C ARG A 108 -6.54 -18.90 -13.58
N LEU A 109 -5.95 -18.12 -12.66
CA LEU A 109 -5.41 -16.80 -13.01
C LEU A 109 -4.39 -16.90 -14.14
N LEU A 110 -3.44 -17.82 -14.02
CA LEU A 110 -2.38 -18.01 -15.01
C LEU A 110 -2.86 -18.71 -16.28
N ALA A 111 -4.05 -19.34 -16.24
CA ALA A 111 -4.70 -19.91 -17.42
C ALA A 111 -5.43 -18.85 -18.26
N LEU A 112 -5.67 -17.65 -17.73
CA LEU A 112 -6.20 -16.54 -18.50
C LEU A 112 -5.14 -16.01 -19.49
N PRO A 113 -5.54 -15.47 -20.65
CA PRO A 113 -4.63 -14.71 -21.51
C PRO A 113 -3.93 -13.55 -20.75
N PRO A 114 -2.69 -13.17 -21.13
CA PRO A 114 -1.95 -12.10 -20.47
C PRO A 114 -2.70 -10.77 -20.37
N GLU A 115 -3.51 -10.44 -21.38
CA GLU A 115 -4.28 -9.20 -21.47
C GLU A 115 -5.31 -9.12 -20.32
N LEU A 116 -6.06 -10.21 -20.11
CA LEU A 116 -7.03 -10.28 -19.01
C LEU A 116 -6.36 -10.28 -17.64
N ARG A 117 -5.15 -10.86 -17.52
CA ARG A 117 -4.40 -10.81 -16.25
C ARG A 117 -3.99 -9.37 -15.92
N ILE A 118 -3.54 -8.61 -16.91
CA ILE A 118 -3.18 -7.20 -16.76
C ILE A 118 -4.39 -6.38 -16.30
N GLU A 119 -5.57 -6.55 -16.92
CA GLU A 119 -6.79 -5.87 -16.49
C GLU A 119 -7.14 -6.18 -15.03
N ILE A 120 -7.02 -7.44 -14.61
CA ILE A 120 -7.22 -7.83 -13.20
C ILE A 120 -6.21 -7.13 -12.28
N TYR A 121 -4.94 -7.01 -12.71
CA TYR A 121 -3.91 -6.31 -11.94
C TYR A 121 -4.22 -4.83 -11.81
N GLU A 122 -4.60 -4.16 -12.90
CA GLU A 122 -5.02 -2.76 -12.89
C GLU A 122 -6.21 -2.54 -11.96
N TYR A 123 -7.24 -3.37 -12.09
CA TYR A 123 -8.41 -3.32 -11.21
C TYR A 123 -8.03 -3.48 -9.73
N SER A 124 -7.15 -4.43 -9.41
CA SER A 124 -6.71 -4.66 -8.03
C SER A 124 -5.91 -3.49 -7.43
N MET A 125 -5.33 -2.65 -8.28
CA MET A 125 -4.52 -1.49 -7.88
C MET A 125 -5.30 -0.17 -7.93
N ALA A 126 -6.52 -0.17 -8.47
CA ALA A 126 -7.35 1.03 -8.58
C ALA A 126 -7.67 1.63 -7.20
N ASP A 127 -7.78 0.78 -6.17
CA ASP A 127 -8.07 1.20 -4.80
C ASP A 127 -6.82 1.58 -3.98
N TYR A 128 -5.64 1.58 -4.60
CA TYR A 128 -4.42 1.95 -3.88
C TYR A 128 -4.41 3.47 -3.63
N PRO A 129 -3.83 3.93 -2.50
CA PRO A 129 -3.68 5.36 -2.26
C PRO A 129 -2.90 6.01 -3.40
N GLU A 130 -3.39 7.16 -3.88
CA GLU A 130 -2.74 7.91 -4.96
C GLU A 130 -1.28 8.26 -4.63
N ASP A 131 -1.00 8.56 -3.36
CA ASP A 131 0.32 8.96 -2.88
C ASP A 131 0.97 7.82 -2.07
N LEU A 132 1.80 7.00 -2.73
CA LEU A 132 2.58 5.97 -2.05
C LEU A 132 3.88 6.57 -1.51
N ASP A 133 3.93 6.75 -0.19
CA ASP A 133 5.12 7.26 0.51
C ASP A 133 6.23 6.19 0.63
N HIS A 134 5.88 4.91 0.48
CA HIS A 134 6.78 3.76 0.56
C HIS A 134 6.51 2.77 -0.57
N PRO A 135 7.54 2.37 -1.34
CA PRO A 135 7.44 1.43 -2.45
C PRO A 135 7.41 -0.02 -1.95
N THR A 136 6.41 -0.39 -1.18
CA THR A 136 6.28 -1.81 -0.82
C THR A 136 5.92 -2.56 -2.09
N MET A 137 6.63 -3.66 -2.38
CA MET A 137 6.26 -4.57 -3.46
C MET A 137 4.79 -4.95 -3.26
N PRO A 138 3.90 -4.73 -4.26
CA PRO A 138 2.49 -5.00 -4.07
C PRO A 138 2.30 -6.48 -3.72
N PRO A 139 1.35 -6.84 -2.85
CA PRO A 139 1.13 -8.21 -2.41
C PRO A 139 1.06 -9.21 -3.57
N LEU A 140 0.41 -8.84 -4.68
CA LEU A 140 0.34 -9.66 -5.88
C LEU A 140 1.73 -10.03 -6.44
N ALA A 141 2.68 -9.09 -6.47
CA ALA A 141 4.04 -9.36 -6.96
C ALA A 141 4.85 -10.28 -6.02
N ARG A 142 4.35 -10.59 -4.82
CA ARG A 142 5.00 -11.55 -3.89
C ARG A 142 4.60 -13.00 -4.16
N THR A 143 3.51 -13.24 -4.91
CA THR A 143 2.93 -14.58 -5.13
C THR A 143 3.86 -15.53 -5.89
N CYS A 144 4.21 -15.22 -7.14
CA CYS A 144 5.12 -16.02 -7.96
C CYS A 144 5.93 -15.15 -8.94
N ARG A 145 6.92 -15.74 -9.60
CA ARG A 145 7.81 -15.00 -10.54
C ARG A 145 7.06 -14.44 -11.74
N GLN A 146 6.13 -15.21 -12.33
CA GLN A 146 5.37 -14.77 -13.50
C GLN A 146 4.45 -13.58 -13.17
N ILE A 147 3.66 -13.69 -12.09
CA ILE A 147 2.82 -12.58 -11.64
C ILE A 147 3.68 -11.36 -11.34
N ARG A 148 4.83 -11.53 -10.68
CA ARG A 148 5.77 -10.41 -10.42
C ARG A 148 6.21 -9.70 -11.70
N THR A 149 6.58 -10.44 -12.75
CA THR A 149 7.05 -9.84 -14.00
C THR A 149 5.96 -9.05 -14.72
N GLU A 150 4.69 -9.41 -14.54
CA GLU A 150 3.54 -8.75 -15.18
C GLU A 150 2.99 -7.60 -14.33
N VAL A 151 2.90 -7.79 -13.01
CA VAL A 151 2.34 -6.83 -12.04
C VAL A 151 3.23 -5.61 -11.82
N LEU A 152 4.56 -5.79 -11.73
CA LEU A 152 5.45 -4.67 -11.40
C LEU A 152 5.42 -3.55 -12.45
N PRO A 153 5.50 -3.83 -13.77
CA PRO A 153 5.35 -2.79 -14.78
C PRO A 153 4.04 -2.02 -14.65
N VAL A 154 2.91 -2.73 -14.47
CA VAL A 154 1.58 -2.13 -14.31
C VAL A 154 1.57 -1.22 -13.08
N PHE A 155 1.94 -1.74 -11.92
CA PHE A 155 1.98 -1.02 -10.64
C PHE A 155 2.80 0.26 -10.72
N TYR A 156 4.04 0.17 -11.22
CA TYR A 156 4.92 1.33 -11.26
C TYR A 156 4.55 2.35 -12.33
N SER A 157 3.77 1.94 -13.34
CA SER A 157 3.28 2.84 -14.38
C SER A 157 2.01 3.60 -13.98
N THR A 158 1.17 3.02 -13.12
CA THR A 158 -0.11 3.60 -12.70
C THR A 158 0.02 4.45 -11.44
N GLN A 159 0.84 4.01 -10.48
CA GLN A 159 0.94 4.63 -9.16
C GLN A 159 1.87 5.85 -9.15
N CYS A 160 1.59 6.81 -8.25
CA CYS A 160 2.46 7.95 -7.99
C CYS A 160 3.27 7.72 -6.71
N PHE A 161 4.60 7.89 -6.81
CA PHE A 161 5.50 7.68 -5.68
C PHE A 161 5.96 9.01 -5.08
N THR A 162 5.74 9.19 -3.78
CA THR A 162 6.13 10.40 -3.08
C THR A 162 7.56 10.29 -2.52
N LEU A 163 8.45 11.15 -3.00
CA LEU A 163 9.77 11.37 -2.42
C LEU A 163 9.69 12.48 -1.37
N LYS A 164 9.91 12.11 -0.11
CA LYS A 164 9.91 13.02 1.03
C LYS A 164 11.30 13.59 1.27
N TYR A 165 11.37 14.91 1.41
CA TYR A 165 12.56 15.64 1.81
C TYR A 165 12.27 16.40 3.10
N THR A 166 13.28 16.49 3.96
CA THR A 166 13.26 17.24 5.21
C THR A 166 14.31 18.32 5.18
N TYR A 167 13.92 19.54 5.50
CA TYR A 167 14.88 20.62 5.67
C TYR A 167 15.76 20.37 6.90
N ASN A 168 17.07 20.56 6.74
CA ASN A 168 18.05 20.48 7.81
C ASN A 168 18.65 21.86 8.05
N ASP A 169 18.33 22.45 9.20
CA ASP A 169 18.82 23.76 9.63
C ASP A 169 20.34 23.85 9.73
N SER A 170 21.01 22.79 10.17
CA SER A 170 22.46 22.77 10.35
C SER A 170 23.21 22.89 9.04
N THR A 171 22.66 22.30 7.96
CA THR A 171 23.26 22.34 6.63
C THR A 171 22.58 23.32 5.70
N LYS A 172 21.58 24.07 6.19
CA LYS A 172 20.72 24.96 5.41
C LYS A 172 20.32 24.31 4.09
N GLY A 173 19.63 23.17 4.14
CA GLY A 173 19.29 22.45 2.93
C GLY A 173 18.35 21.28 3.13
N TYR A 174 17.65 20.89 2.06
CA TYR A 174 16.75 19.75 2.07
C TYR A 174 17.53 18.46 1.89
N ARG A 175 17.32 17.51 2.81
CA ARG A 175 17.82 16.15 2.69
C ARG A 175 16.67 15.20 2.40
N MET A 176 16.88 14.29 1.46
CA MET A 176 15.94 13.20 1.24
C MET A 176 15.81 12.39 2.53
N THR A 177 14.59 12.04 2.89
CA THR A 177 14.37 11.15 4.03
C THR A 177 15.01 9.78 3.76
N SER A 178 15.44 9.08 4.82
CA SER A 178 16.03 7.75 4.69
C SER A 178 15.10 6.79 3.94
N SER A 179 13.79 6.88 4.16
CA SER A 179 12.80 6.04 3.49
C SER A 179 12.78 6.26 1.96
N SER A 180 12.74 7.52 1.51
CA SER A 180 12.80 7.84 0.07
C SER A 180 14.16 7.53 -0.55
N ALA A 181 15.25 7.64 0.22
CA ALA A 181 16.57 7.23 -0.23
C ALA A 181 16.67 5.72 -0.46
N ILE A 182 16.21 4.92 0.51
CA ILE A 182 16.18 3.46 0.43
C ILE A 182 15.30 3.03 -0.74
N PHE A 183 14.15 3.67 -0.95
CA PHE A 183 13.28 3.43 -2.11
C PHE A 183 14.04 3.53 -3.43
N LEU A 184 14.70 4.67 -3.69
CA LEU A 184 15.40 4.87 -4.94
C LEU A 184 16.55 3.86 -5.11
N MET A 185 17.26 3.55 -4.02
CA MET A 185 18.33 2.55 -4.04
C MET A 185 17.83 1.14 -4.38
N VAL A 186 16.77 0.67 -3.70
CA VAL A 186 16.19 -0.66 -3.94
C VAL A 186 15.58 -0.75 -5.34
N SER A 187 14.97 0.33 -5.82
CA SER A 187 14.35 0.36 -7.14
C SER A 187 15.38 0.35 -8.26
N ASP A 188 16.51 1.03 -8.07
CA ASP A 188 17.61 1.00 -9.03
C ASP A 188 18.28 -0.38 -9.06
N ALA A 189 18.50 -1.00 -7.90
CA ALA A 189 19.08 -2.33 -7.77
C ALA A 189 18.23 -3.43 -8.45
N ASN A 190 16.90 -3.27 -8.43
CA ASN A 190 15.96 -4.21 -9.05
C ASN A 190 15.57 -3.82 -10.49
N ASP A 191 16.17 -2.77 -11.05
CA ASP A 191 15.83 -2.20 -12.36
C ASP A 191 14.34 -1.85 -12.53
N THR A 192 13.64 -1.56 -11.43
CA THR A 192 12.21 -1.20 -11.46
C THR A 192 11.99 0.27 -11.79
N MET A 193 13.01 1.12 -11.58
CA MET A 193 12.97 2.55 -11.92
C MET A 193 12.56 2.83 -13.37
N ARG A 194 12.84 1.90 -14.30
CA ARG A 194 12.47 2.05 -15.73
C ARG A 194 10.96 2.08 -15.99
N TYR A 195 10.18 1.57 -15.04
CA TYR A 195 8.72 1.52 -15.10
C TYR A 195 8.07 2.76 -14.46
N PHE A 196 8.84 3.60 -13.75
CA PHE A 196 8.27 4.68 -12.95
C PHE A 196 7.82 5.79 -13.91
N ARG A 197 6.55 6.17 -13.83
CA ARG A 197 5.94 7.20 -14.68
C ARG A 197 5.56 8.47 -13.93
N ARG A 198 5.34 8.36 -12.63
CA ARG A 198 4.78 9.46 -11.83
C ARG A 198 5.51 9.51 -10.50
N PHE A 199 5.96 10.70 -10.14
CA PHE A 199 6.52 10.97 -8.83
C PHE A 199 5.95 12.25 -8.29
N GLN A 200 6.03 12.37 -6.98
CA GLN A 200 5.67 13.56 -6.26
C GLN A 200 6.81 13.93 -5.32
N LEU A 201 7.11 15.23 -5.21
CA LEU A 201 8.07 15.71 -4.22
C LEU A 201 7.32 16.35 -3.07
N ARG A 202 7.52 15.81 -1.87
CA ARG A 202 6.93 16.37 -0.64
C ARG A 202 8.04 16.95 0.23
N LEU A 203 8.01 18.26 0.41
CA LEU A 203 9.03 19.00 1.15
C LEU A 203 8.49 19.33 2.54
N ARG A 204 9.16 18.86 3.59
CA ARG A 204 8.80 19.16 4.98
C ARG A 204 9.84 20.07 5.61
N TYR A 205 9.37 21.17 6.19
CA TYR A 205 10.17 21.97 7.09
C TYR A 205 10.08 21.37 8.50
N LEU A 206 11.18 20.80 9.00
CA LEU A 206 11.28 20.42 10.41
C LEU A 206 11.69 21.67 11.19
N SER A 207 10.72 22.51 11.56
CA SER A 207 10.98 23.48 12.62
C SER A 207 11.26 22.66 13.88
N VAL A 208 12.52 22.58 14.31
CA VAL A 208 12.85 22.12 15.66
C VAL A 208 12.30 23.18 16.63
N GLY A 209 11.01 23.07 16.92
CA GLY A 209 10.35 23.92 17.90
C GLY A 209 10.69 23.42 19.29
N ILE A 210 11.60 24.12 19.96
CA ILE A 210 11.33 24.48 21.35
C ILE A 210 10.00 25.23 21.29
N SER A 211 8.95 24.62 21.83
CA SER A 211 7.60 25.18 21.76
C SER A 211 7.52 26.48 22.56
N LEU A 212 7.51 27.60 21.86
CA LEU A 212 6.91 28.85 22.33
C LEU A 212 5.94 29.32 21.24
N GLY A 213 4.72 29.63 21.65
CA GLY A 213 3.51 29.66 20.82
C GLY A 213 3.67 30.36 19.48
N GLY A 214 3.38 29.63 18.40
CA GLY A 214 3.33 30.15 17.03
C GLY A 214 2.65 29.15 16.10
N THR A 215 1.41 29.44 15.72
CA THR A 215 0.58 28.61 14.84
C THR A 215 0.98 28.82 13.38
N GLY A 216 1.75 27.91 12.79
CA GLY A 216 2.09 27.96 11.38
C GLY A 216 2.91 26.76 10.91
N ARG A 217 2.30 25.58 10.79
CA ARG A 217 2.88 24.43 10.08
C ARG A 217 2.37 24.42 8.65
N GLY A 218 3.16 24.94 7.71
CA GLY A 218 2.92 24.77 6.27
C GLY A 218 3.66 23.54 5.76
N SER A 219 2.96 22.66 5.03
CA SER A 219 3.58 21.61 4.21
C SER A 219 3.31 21.99 2.76
N ASP A 220 4.34 22.35 2.02
CA ASP A 220 4.19 22.68 0.61
C ASP A 220 4.22 21.40 -0.24
N ARG A 221 3.25 21.25 -1.15
CA ARG A 221 3.09 20.11 -2.07
C ARG A 221 3.46 20.57 -3.48
N ALA A 222 4.41 19.89 -4.11
CA ALA A 222 4.74 20.09 -5.52
C ALA A 222 4.59 18.76 -6.27
N ASP A 223 3.57 18.68 -7.12
CA ASP A 223 3.30 17.51 -7.95
C ASP A 223 4.05 17.68 -9.28
N ILE A 224 4.92 16.71 -9.61
CA ILE A 224 5.77 16.75 -10.80
C ILE A 224 5.56 15.46 -11.59
N GLU A 225 4.66 15.51 -12.56
CA GLU A 225 4.40 14.36 -13.43
C GLU A 225 5.52 14.23 -14.48
N LEU A 226 6.24 13.11 -14.44
CA LEU A 226 7.40 12.85 -15.30
C LEU A 226 7.07 11.77 -16.33
N TYR A 227 6.50 12.19 -17.45
CA TYR A 227 6.18 11.28 -18.54
C TYR A 227 7.43 10.89 -19.34
N ASN A 228 8.22 9.89 -18.92
CA ASN A 228 9.15 9.18 -19.83
C ASN A 228 9.74 7.87 -19.29
N HIS A 229 10.31 7.05 -20.19
CA HIS A 229 11.10 5.85 -19.86
C HIS A 229 12.52 6.27 -19.45
N PHE A 230 12.89 6.05 -18.18
CA PHE A 230 14.23 6.39 -17.70
C PHE A 230 15.26 5.33 -18.10
N ASN A 231 16.13 5.63 -19.07
CA ASN A 231 17.36 4.87 -19.25
C ASN A 231 18.38 5.20 -18.13
N LYS A 232 19.48 4.43 -18.03
CA LYS A 232 20.50 4.61 -16.97
C LYS A 232 21.11 6.02 -16.96
N ALA A 233 21.30 6.64 -18.13
CA ALA A 233 21.82 8.00 -18.24
C ALA A 233 20.80 9.04 -17.74
N SER A 234 19.51 8.86 -18.05
CA SER A 234 18.41 9.70 -17.56
C SER A 234 18.28 9.63 -16.04
N ARG A 235 18.49 8.46 -15.41
CA ARG A 235 18.51 8.29 -13.93
C ARG A 235 19.61 9.12 -13.28
N CYS A 236 20.83 9.07 -13.82
CA CYS A 236 21.96 9.85 -13.34
C CYS A 236 21.71 11.36 -13.46
N LYS A 237 21.20 11.82 -14.62
CA LYS A 237 20.87 13.22 -14.86
C LYS A 237 19.74 13.73 -13.96
N LEU A 238 18.67 12.96 -13.76
CA LEU A 238 17.60 13.28 -12.81
C LEU A 238 18.17 13.46 -11.40
N ARG A 239 19.00 12.51 -10.94
CA ARG A 239 19.62 12.58 -9.61
C ARG A 239 20.52 13.81 -9.44
N VAL A 240 21.28 14.16 -10.48
CA VAL A 240 22.14 15.36 -10.49
C VAL A 240 21.30 16.64 -10.50
N GLY A 241 20.28 16.73 -11.35
CA GLY A 241 19.38 17.89 -11.43
C GLY A 241 18.59 18.11 -10.14
N LEU A 242 18.09 17.03 -9.54
CA LEU A 242 17.38 17.09 -8.27
C LEU A 242 18.30 17.51 -7.12
N LYS A 243 19.55 17.02 -7.09
CA LYS A 243 20.56 17.46 -6.13
C LYS A 243 20.91 18.94 -6.31
N ALA A 244 21.17 19.37 -7.55
CA ALA A 244 21.50 20.76 -7.85
C ALA A 244 20.39 21.73 -7.43
N LEU A 245 19.12 21.34 -7.64
CA LEU A 245 17.97 22.11 -7.15
C LEU A 245 17.97 22.21 -5.62
N LEU A 246 18.10 21.10 -4.92
CA LEU A 246 18.04 21.07 -3.45
C LEU A 246 19.20 21.86 -2.83
N ASP A 247 20.39 21.79 -3.45
CA ASP A 247 21.56 22.57 -3.07
C ASP A 247 21.33 24.07 -3.31
N GLU A 248 20.67 24.45 -4.42
CA GLU A 248 20.38 25.86 -4.74
C GLU A 248 19.28 26.45 -3.85
N VAL A 249 18.25 25.68 -3.53
CA VAL A 249 17.20 26.06 -2.57
C VAL A 249 17.79 26.23 -1.16
N GLY A 250 18.72 25.36 -0.77
CA GLY A 250 19.38 25.44 0.54
C GLY A 250 20.24 26.69 0.75
N LYS A 251 20.86 27.20 -0.30
CA LYS A 251 21.73 28.40 -0.22
C LYS A 251 20.97 29.70 0.03
N ARG A 252 19.64 29.74 -0.09
CA ARG A 252 18.88 30.97 0.05
C ARG A 252 18.68 31.35 1.53
N GLN A 253 18.94 32.62 1.84
CA GLN A 253 18.91 33.15 3.21
C GLN A 253 17.48 33.41 3.76
N ASP A 254 16.45 33.31 2.91
CA ASP A 254 15.05 33.61 3.23
C ASP A 254 14.26 32.43 3.85
N GLY A 255 14.96 31.47 4.46
CA GLY A 255 14.32 30.40 5.22
C GLY A 255 13.74 29.25 4.38
N GLY A 256 14.12 29.16 3.10
CA GLY A 256 13.80 28.00 2.26
C GLY A 256 12.33 27.89 1.82
N VAL A 257 11.59 29.00 1.82
CA VAL A 257 10.24 29.07 1.25
C VAL A 257 10.36 28.98 -0.28
N PHE A 258 9.81 27.93 -0.87
CA PHE A 258 9.71 27.84 -2.32
C PHE A 258 8.76 28.91 -2.82
N ARG A 259 9.24 29.82 -3.68
CA ARG A 259 8.31 30.65 -4.45
C ARG A 259 7.76 29.78 -5.57
N MET A 260 6.52 30.03 -5.97
CA MET A 260 5.90 29.28 -7.09
C MET A 260 6.75 29.34 -8.37
N ALA A 261 7.50 30.43 -8.57
CA ALA A 261 8.45 30.58 -9.67
C ALA A 261 9.60 29.56 -9.63
N ASP A 262 10.04 29.11 -8.46
CA ASP A 262 11.12 28.12 -8.32
C ASP A 262 10.64 26.72 -8.64
N ILE A 263 9.41 26.38 -8.21
CA ILE A 263 8.74 25.13 -8.57
C ILE A 263 8.51 25.11 -10.09
N GLN A 264 8.11 26.24 -10.67
CA GLN A 264 7.90 26.35 -12.11
C GLN A 264 9.21 26.26 -12.89
N ALA A 265 10.29 26.92 -12.44
CA ALA A 265 11.61 26.80 -13.07
C ALA A 265 12.14 25.36 -13.00
N PHE A 266 11.89 24.66 -11.90
CA PHE A 266 12.26 23.25 -11.77
C PHE A 266 11.43 22.34 -12.67
N LYS A 267 10.12 22.58 -12.74
CA LYS A 267 9.22 21.88 -13.66
C LYS A 267 9.71 22.07 -15.10
N THR A 268 9.98 23.30 -15.52
CA THR A 268 10.54 23.61 -16.85
C THR A 268 11.88 22.93 -17.08
N MET A 269 12.79 22.97 -16.10
CA MET A 269 14.09 22.30 -16.20
C MET A 269 13.94 20.80 -16.39
N ILE A 270 13.06 20.14 -15.63
CA ILE A 270 12.83 18.71 -15.81
C ILE A 270 12.13 18.45 -17.15
N GLU A 271 11.11 19.22 -17.52
CA GLU A 271 10.43 19.08 -18.82
C GLU A 271 11.40 19.23 -19.99
N ASP A 272 12.32 20.20 -19.96
CA ASP A 272 13.36 20.39 -20.97
C ASP A 272 14.40 19.26 -20.95
N THR A 273 14.76 18.79 -19.76
CA THR A 273 15.64 17.62 -19.62
C THR A 273 14.96 16.35 -20.17
N VAL A 274 13.65 16.22 -19.99
CA VAL A 274 12.82 15.11 -20.48
C VAL A 274 12.63 15.20 -22.00
N ARG A 275 12.44 16.40 -22.56
CA ARG A 275 12.36 16.64 -24.01
C ARG A 275 13.67 16.29 -24.72
N THR A 276 14.80 16.71 -24.15
CA THR A 276 16.14 16.33 -24.65
C THR A 276 16.48 14.84 -24.52
N TRP A 277 15.56 14.01 -24.00
CA TRP A 277 15.68 12.55 -23.99
C TRP A 277 14.81 11.86 -25.06
N GLN A 278 13.92 12.60 -25.75
CA GLN A 278 13.09 12.08 -26.84
C GLN A 278 13.73 12.23 -28.23
N ASP A 279 14.73 13.12 -28.34
CA ASP A 279 15.62 13.27 -29.50
C ASP A 279 16.89 12.41 -29.36
#